data_AF-A0A3A5WY31-F1
#
_entry.id   AF-A0A3A5WY31-F1
#
_cell.length_a   1.000
_cell.length_b   1.000
_cell.length_c   1.000
_cell.angle_alpha   90.00
_cell.angle_beta   90.00
_cell.angle_gamma   90.00
#
_symmetry.space_group_name_H-M   'P 1'
#
loop_
_entity.id
_entity.type
_entity.pdbx_description
1 polymer ?
#
loop_
_entity_poly.entity_id
_entity_poly.type
_entity_poly.pdbx_seq_one_letter_code
_entity_poly.pdbx_strand_id
1 'polypeptide(L)'
;MSIKDRFKMVMDREKLTAGAFAESIGVAQATISHILGPRNKYPSTEVILRLHQRYNDINLEWLLTGKGNMSNNPDSPENDGFDYPLFAENPENLSNGPEESKNRKEIALETALKSPKEIVKQEIIYKERPPRKITEIRIFFDDNTYETFKPEN
;
A
#
# COMPACT_ATOMS: atom_id res chain seq x y z
N MET A 1 -1.67 15.21 14.52
CA MET A 1 -1.95 13.79 14.22
C MET A 1 -0.65 13.11 13.80
N SER A 2 -0.28 12.00 14.42
CA SER A 2 0.96 11.28 14.10
C SER A 2 0.78 10.29 12.95
N ILE A 3 1.88 9.83 12.35
CA ILE A 3 1.85 8.78 11.31
C ILE A 3 1.22 7.48 11.84
N LYS A 4 1.49 7.14 13.10
CA LYS A 4 0.87 6.00 13.79
C LYS A 4 -0.65 6.14 13.84
N ASP A 5 -1.15 7.32 14.17
CA ASP A 5 -2.60 7.55 14.23
C ASP A 5 -3.25 7.39 12.86
N ARG A 6 -2.54 7.79 11.79
CA ARG A 6 -3.02 7.63 10.41
C ARG A 6 -3.06 6.17 9.98
N PHE A 7 -2.06 5.38 10.34
CA PHE A 7 -2.10 3.92 10.14
C PHE A 7 -3.27 3.28 10.89
N LYS A 8 -3.55 3.72 12.13
CA LYS A 8 -4.72 3.26 12.87
C LYS A 8 -6.03 3.64 12.19
N MET A 9 -6.17 4.87 11.70
CA MET A 9 -7.37 5.28 10.97
C MET A 9 -7.62 4.43 9.72
N VAL A 10 -6.56 4.09 8.97
CA VAL A 10 -6.66 3.17 7.82
C VAL A 10 -7.12 1.78 8.29
N MET A 11 -6.52 1.25 9.37
CA MET A 11 -6.93 -0.05 9.92
C MET A 11 -8.38 -0.07 10.40
N ASP A 12 -8.82 0.98 11.11
CA ASP A 12 -10.17 1.10 11.66
C ASP A 12 -11.22 1.21 10.56
N ARG A 13 -10.90 1.96 9.48
CA ARG A 13 -11.74 2.05 8.28
C ARG A 13 -11.95 0.68 7.64
N GLU A 14 -10.88 -0.09 7.48
CA GLU A 14 -10.92 -1.43 6.88
C GLU A 14 -11.40 -2.51 7.86
N LYS A 15 -11.59 -2.15 9.14
CA LYS A 15 -11.95 -3.05 10.25
C LYS A 15 -10.97 -4.23 10.39
N LEU A 16 -9.68 -3.96 10.17
CA LEU A 16 -8.62 -4.97 10.22
C LEU A 16 -7.85 -4.90 11.53
N THR A 17 -7.53 -6.08 12.07
CA THR A 17 -6.54 -6.18 13.15
C THR A 17 -5.14 -5.88 12.61
N ALA A 18 -4.18 -5.56 13.48
CA ALA A 18 -2.80 -5.26 13.05
C ALA A 18 -2.14 -6.40 12.26
N GLY A 19 -2.47 -7.66 12.58
CA GLY A 19 -1.99 -8.83 11.84
C GLY A 19 -2.58 -8.93 10.44
N ALA A 20 -3.92 -8.87 10.34
CA ALA A 20 -4.62 -8.91 9.05
C ALA A 20 -4.24 -7.72 8.15
N PHE A 21 -4.02 -6.54 8.74
CA PHE A 21 -3.53 -5.37 8.02
C PHE A 21 -2.12 -5.60 7.46
N ALA A 22 -1.21 -6.18 8.24
CA ALA A 22 0.13 -6.52 7.78
C ALA A 22 0.10 -7.49 6.59
N GLU A 23 -0.74 -8.52 6.68
CA GLU A 23 -0.97 -9.49 5.59
C GLU A 23 -1.54 -8.81 4.34
N SER A 24 -2.51 -7.89 4.51
CA SER A 24 -3.16 -7.18 3.40
C SER A 24 -2.18 -6.38 2.53
N ILE A 25 -1.16 -5.78 3.14
CA ILE A 25 -0.12 -5.01 2.44
C ILE A 25 1.16 -5.83 2.17
N GLY A 26 1.16 -7.11 2.56
CA GLY A 26 2.27 -8.03 2.31
C GLY A 26 3.55 -7.72 3.11
N VAL A 27 3.42 -7.26 4.36
CA VAL A 27 4.55 -7.00 5.27
C VAL A 27 4.47 -7.91 6.51
N ALA A 28 5.60 -8.09 7.19
CA ALA A 28 5.61 -8.84 8.45
C ALA A 28 4.80 -8.11 9.54
N GLN A 29 4.04 -8.87 10.35
CA GLN A 29 3.27 -8.31 11.47
C GLN A 29 4.13 -7.48 12.43
N ALA A 30 5.38 -7.90 12.66
CA ALA A 30 6.34 -7.15 13.48
C ALA A 30 6.59 -5.72 12.97
N THR A 31 6.55 -5.50 11.66
CA THR A 31 6.71 -4.17 11.05
C THR A 31 5.56 -3.25 11.44
N ILE A 32 4.31 -3.73 11.34
CA ILE A 32 3.13 -2.97 11.76
C ILE A 32 3.17 -2.71 13.27
N SER A 33 3.50 -3.73 14.08
CA SER A 33 3.65 -3.56 15.53
C SER A 33 4.72 -2.52 15.88
N HIS A 34 5.82 -2.45 15.13
CA HIS A 34 6.88 -1.47 15.36
C HIS A 34 6.41 -0.03 15.06
N ILE A 35 5.59 0.16 14.02
CA ILE A 35 4.99 1.46 13.67
C ILE A 35 3.95 1.89 14.71
N LEU A 36 3.15 0.94 15.21
CA LEU A 36 2.10 1.20 16.20
C LEU A 36 2.61 1.38 17.63
N GLY A 37 3.91 1.17 17.85
CA GLY A 37 4.57 1.22 19.14
C GLY A 37 4.50 2.58 19.87
N PRO A 38 5.08 2.67 21.07
CA PRO A 38 5.04 3.88 21.90
C PRO A 38 5.90 5.02 21.34
N ARG A 39 6.91 4.71 20.50
CA ARG A 39 7.74 5.72 19.83
C ARG A 39 7.22 5.94 18.42
N ASN A 40 6.96 7.18 18.06
CA ASN A 40 6.48 7.56 16.74
C ASN A 40 7.63 7.43 15.71
N LYS A 41 7.82 6.21 15.19
CA LYS A 41 8.87 5.90 14.22
C LYS A 41 8.27 5.85 12.83
N TYR A 42 8.90 6.54 11.90
CA TYR A 42 8.44 6.56 10.52
C TYR A 42 8.54 5.16 9.90
N PRO A 43 7.48 4.67 9.24
CA PRO A 43 7.55 3.44 8.46
C PRO A 43 8.59 3.57 7.34
N SER A 44 9.14 2.44 6.90
CA SER A 44 9.98 2.43 5.72
C SER A 44 9.16 2.83 4.47
N THR A 45 9.84 3.42 3.49
CA THR A 45 9.21 3.81 2.21
C THR A 45 8.48 2.63 1.54
N GLU A 46 9.03 1.42 1.65
CA GLU A 46 8.40 0.20 1.14
C GLU A 46 7.02 -0.04 1.76
N VAL A 47 6.87 0.13 3.08
CA VAL A 47 5.57 -0.06 3.76
C VAL A 47 4.55 0.97 3.28
N ILE A 48 4.98 2.21 3.11
CA ILE A 48 4.12 3.30 2.62
C ILE A 48 3.66 3.00 1.19
N LEU A 49 4.58 2.56 0.33
CA LEU A 49 4.27 2.25 -1.06
C LEU A 49 3.33 1.04 -1.18
N ARG A 50 3.57 -0.02 -0.41
CA ARG A 50 2.68 -1.19 -0.34
C ARG A 50 1.28 -0.84 0.14
N LEU A 51 1.17 0.03 1.14
CA LEU A 51 -0.11 0.53 1.63
C LEU A 51 -0.84 1.28 0.51
N HIS A 52 -0.18 2.22 -0.15
CA HIS A 52 -0.79 2.98 -1.25
C HIS A 52 -1.15 2.10 -2.46
N GLN A 53 -0.37 1.05 -2.75
CA GLN A 53 -0.72 0.07 -3.79
C GLN A 53 -1.96 -0.76 -3.44
N ARG A 54 -2.14 -1.09 -2.15
CA ARG A 54 -3.29 -1.88 -1.69
C ARG A 54 -4.55 -1.03 -1.52
N TYR A 55 -4.38 0.21 -1.04
CA TYR A 55 -5.43 1.18 -0.76
C TYR A 55 -5.17 2.42 -1.61
N ASN A 56 -5.48 2.30 -2.91
CA ASN A 56 -5.23 3.33 -3.95
C ASN A 56 -6.06 4.60 -3.77
N ASP A 57 -7.08 4.52 -2.95
CA ASP A 57 -7.99 5.58 -2.58
C ASP A 57 -7.49 6.41 -1.39
N ILE A 58 -6.45 5.95 -0.68
CA ILE A 58 -5.81 6.71 0.39
C ILE A 58 -4.91 7.79 -0.18
N ASN A 59 -5.06 9.00 0.33
CA ASN A 59 -4.23 10.14 -0.03
C ASN A 59 -2.82 10.02 0.59
N LEU A 60 -1.81 9.98 -0.27
CA LEU A 60 -0.41 9.86 0.14
C LEU A 60 0.09 11.10 0.88
N GLU A 61 -0.30 12.31 0.45
CA GLU A 61 0.04 13.57 1.14
C GLU A 61 -0.54 13.59 2.55
N TRP A 62 -1.80 13.17 2.72
CA TRP A 62 -2.40 13.02 4.05
C TRP A 62 -1.64 11.99 4.88
N LEU A 63 -1.33 10.83 4.30
CA LEU A 63 -0.60 9.78 5.01
C LEU A 63 0.77 10.25 5.48
N LEU A 64 1.50 11.04 4.69
CA LEU A 64 2.85 11.51 5.03
C LEU A 64 2.85 12.74 5.93
N THR A 65 2.05 13.75 5.59
CA THR A 65 2.09 15.07 6.23
C THR A 65 1.02 15.23 7.30
N GLY A 66 -0.08 14.48 7.21
CA GLY A 66 -1.26 14.65 8.05
C GLY A 66 -2.13 15.84 7.68
N LYS A 67 -1.92 16.45 6.51
CA LYS A 67 -2.72 17.56 6.00
C LYS A 67 -3.68 17.06 4.92
N GLY A 68 -4.85 17.70 4.81
CA GLY A 68 -5.88 17.34 3.84
C GLY A 68 -6.72 16.13 4.28
N ASN A 69 -7.38 15.50 3.30
CA ASN A 69 -8.33 14.41 3.53
C ASN A 69 -7.67 13.04 3.37
N MET A 70 -8.16 12.06 4.14
CA MET A 70 -7.66 10.68 4.11
C MET A 70 -7.89 9.99 2.75
N SER A 71 -8.99 10.31 2.08
CA SER A 71 -9.36 9.71 0.80
C SER A 71 -9.13 10.71 -0.34
N ASN A 72 -8.76 10.19 -1.51
CA ASN A 72 -8.64 10.95 -2.75
C ASN A 72 -9.99 11.28 -3.41
N ASN A 73 -11.10 10.76 -2.88
CA ASN A 73 -12.42 10.96 -3.45
C ASN A 73 -13.02 12.33 -3.07
N PRO A 74 -13.62 13.08 -4.01
CA PRO A 74 -14.29 14.36 -3.74
C PRO A 74 -15.66 14.22 -3.06
N ASP A 75 -16.12 13.00 -2.74
CA ASP A 75 -17.46 12.76 -2.17
C ASP A 75 -17.59 13.10 -0.67
N SER A 76 -16.62 13.80 -0.08
CA SER A 76 -16.84 14.48 1.20
C SER A 76 -17.37 15.89 0.90
N PRO A 77 -18.56 16.28 1.38
CA PRO A 77 -19.12 17.60 1.15
C PRO A 77 -18.41 18.61 2.05
N GLU A 78 -17.15 18.89 1.77
CA GLU A 78 -16.47 20.09 2.26
C GLU A 78 -16.28 21.01 1.05
N ASN A 79 -17.25 21.91 0.94
CA ASN A 79 -17.29 23.05 0.06
C ASN A 79 -16.07 23.94 0.33
N ASP A 80 -15.06 23.86 -0.53
CA ASP A 80 -14.21 25.02 -0.79
C ASP A 80 -13.98 25.14 -2.29
N GLY A 81 -14.50 26.23 -2.83
CA GLY A 81 -14.80 26.41 -4.23
C GLY A 81 -13.58 26.64 -5.11
N PHE A 82 -13.52 25.89 -6.20
CA PHE A 82 -12.95 26.37 -7.45
C PHE A 82 -13.87 25.93 -8.58
N ASP A 83 -14.82 26.81 -8.89
CA ASP A 83 -15.74 26.68 -10.01
C ASP A 83 -15.02 27.09 -11.30
N TYR A 84 -14.34 26.14 -11.93
CA TYR A 84 -13.85 26.27 -13.29
C TYR A 84 -14.66 25.33 -14.18
N PRO A 85 -15.68 25.83 -14.92
CA PRO A 85 -16.48 24.97 -15.79
C PRO A 85 -15.60 24.42 -16.91
N LEU A 86 -15.52 23.09 -16.98
CA LEU A 86 -14.81 22.29 -18.00
C LEU A 86 -15.35 22.53 -19.43
N PHE A 87 -16.46 23.28 -19.55
CA PHE A 87 -17.10 23.67 -20.80
C PHE A 87 -17.30 25.19 -20.86
N ALA A 88 -16.22 25.96 -20.83
CA ALA A 88 -16.27 27.31 -21.39
C ALA A 88 -16.35 27.16 -22.93
N GLU A 89 -17.58 27.04 -23.44
CA GLU A 89 -17.88 27.04 -24.86
C GLU A 89 -17.38 28.35 -25.47
N ASN A 90 -16.38 28.27 -26.34
CA ASN A 90 -15.96 29.38 -27.19
C ASN A 90 -16.75 29.28 -28.51
N PRO A 91 -17.72 30.15 -28.80
CA PRO A 91 -18.65 29.94 -29.88
C PRO A 91 -18.13 30.55 -31.18
N GLU A 92 -17.03 30.07 -31.74
CA GLU A 92 -16.67 30.36 -33.15
C GLU A 92 -15.92 29.20 -33.80
N ASN A 93 -16.67 28.26 -34.39
CA ASN A 93 -16.54 27.83 -35.79
C ASN A 93 -17.47 26.63 -36.06
N LEU A 94 -18.66 26.91 -36.60
CA LEU A 94 -19.43 25.93 -37.37
C LEU A 94 -18.75 25.70 -38.72
N SER A 95 -18.47 24.44 -39.06
CA SER A 95 -18.48 24.01 -40.47
C SER A 95 -18.69 22.50 -40.60
N ASN A 96 -19.94 22.16 -40.92
CA ASN A 96 -20.41 21.20 -41.92
C ASN A 96 -19.93 19.74 -41.95
N GLY A 97 -20.90 18.83 -41.78
CA GLY A 97 -21.01 17.62 -42.61
C GLY A 97 -21.40 16.32 -41.89
N PRO A 98 -22.59 15.75 -42.11
CA PRO A 98 -22.95 14.40 -41.69
C PRO A 98 -22.58 13.40 -42.81
N GLU A 99 -21.89 12.32 -42.48
CA GLU A 99 -21.67 11.20 -43.39
C GLU A 99 -21.91 9.86 -42.69
N GLU A 100 -22.47 8.97 -43.48
CA GLU A 100 -23.37 7.92 -43.06
C GLU A 100 -22.66 6.60 -42.74
N SER A 101 -23.46 5.74 -42.11
CA SER A 101 -23.40 4.29 -42.06
C SER A 101 -22.47 3.55 -43.03
N LYS A 102 -21.81 2.52 -42.46
CA LYS A 102 -21.71 1.12 -42.92
C LYS A 102 -20.29 0.63 -42.68
N ASN A 103 -20.14 -0.34 -41.77
CA ASN A 103 -19.33 -1.54 -41.98
C ASN A 103 -19.37 -2.41 -40.71
N ARG A 104 -20.51 -3.09 -40.51
CA ARG A 104 -20.54 -4.34 -39.74
C ARG A 104 -19.87 -5.41 -40.60
N LYS A 105 -18.65 -5.82 -40.24
CA LYS A 105 -18.12 -7.13 -40.62
C LYS A 105 -18.06 -7.98 -39.36
N GLU A 106 -19.08 -8.80 -39.24
CA GLU A 106 -19.15 -9.96 -38.38
C GLU A 106 -18.05 -10.93 -38.82
N ILE A 107 -17.10 -11.23 -37.93
CA ILE A 107 -16.13 -12.30 -38.13
C ILE A 107 -16.33 -13.28 -36.98
N ALA A 108 -16.51 -14.53 -37.38
CA ALA A 108 -16.93 -15.67 -36.59
C ALA A 108 -16.02 -15.98 -35.39
N LEU A 109 -16.64 -16.61 -34.40
CA LEU A 109 -16.07 -17.20 -33.20
C LEU A 109 -15.08 -18.32 -33.56
N GLU A 110 -13.78 -18.03 -33.51
CA GLU A 110 -12.73 -19.04 -33.53
C GLU A 110 -12.38 -19.45 -32.09
N THR A 111 -12.65 -20.72 -31.79
CA THR A 111 -12.39 -21.39 -30.52
C THR A 111 -10.91 -21.36 -30.17
N ALA A 112 -10.52 -20.56 -29.17
CA ALA A 112 -9.19 -20.63 -28.59
C ALA A 112 -9.06 -21.90 -27.73
N LEU A 113 -8.42 -22.93 -28.30
CA LEU A 113 -7.90 -24.09 -27.60
C LEU A 113 -6.87 -23.62 -26.54
N LYS A 114 -7.34 -23.40 -25.30
CA LYS A 114 -6.47 -23.18 -24.14
C LYS A 114 -5.80 -24.51 -23.77
N SER A 115 -4.51 -24.61 -24.04
CA SER A 115 -3.65 -25.64 -23.47
C SER A 115 -3.64 -25.54 -21.93
N PRO A 116 -3.68 -26.67 -21.19
CA PRO A 116 -3.54 -26.65 -19.75
C PRO A 116 -2.15 -26.14 -19.38
N LYS A 117 -2.10 -25.01 -18.67
CA LYS A 117 -0.86 -24.43 -18.15
C LYS A 117 -0.34 -25.35 -17.05
N GLU A 118 0.84 -25.90 -17.27
CA GLU A 118 1.52 -26.84 -16.40
C GLU A 118 1.70 -26.24 -14.99
N ILE A 119 1.23 -26.96 -13.97
CA ILE A 119 1.37 -26.56 -12.57
C ILE A 119 2.84 -26.73 -12.20
N VAL A 120 3.55 -25.61 -12.11
CA VAL A 120 4.91 -25.56 -11.57
C VAL A 120 4.85 -25.93 -10.09
N LYS A 121 5.23 -27.18 -9.77
CA LYS A 121 5.46 -27.62 -8.40
C LYS A 121 6.72 -26.93 -7.89
N GLN A 122 6.54 -25.91 -7.07
CA GLN A 122 7.63 -25.23 -6.39
C GLN A 122 8.08 -26.09 -5.20
N GLU A 123 9.13 -26.88 -5.40
CA GLU A 123 9.76 -27.63 -4.31
C GLU A 123 10.39 -26.67 -3.31
N ILE A 124 9.91 -26.70 -2.07
CA ILE A 124 10.39 -25.88 -0.97
C ILE A 124 11.75 -26.47 -0.54
N ILE A 125 12.85 -25.98 -1.10
CA ILE A 125 14.19 -26.38 -0.67
C ILE A 125 14.43 -25.83 0.74
N TYR A 126 14.25 -26.68 1.76
CA TYR A 126 14.58 -26.37 3.14
C TYR A 126 16.11 -26.38 3.29
N LYS A 127 16.76 -25.22 3.11
CA LYS A 127 18.15 -25.05 3.51
C LYS A 127 18.20 -24.97 5.04
N GLU A 128 18.39 -26.10 5.69
CA GLU A 128 18.70 -26.16 7.12
C GLU A 128 19.91 -25.27 7.40
N ARG A 129 19.68 -24.15 8.08
CA ARG A 129 20.77 -23.30 8.56
C ARG A 129 21.32 -23.96 9.82
N PRO A 130 22.65 -24.05 9.97
CA PRO A 130 23.23 -24.60 11.18
C PRO A 130 22.75 -23.82 12.42
N PRO A 131 22.59 -24.49 13.57
CA PRO A 131 22.10 -23.87 14.78
C PRO A 131 23.04 -22.72 15.19
N ARG A 132 22.47 -21.53 15.38
CA ARG A 132 23.23 -20.34 15.79
C ARG A 132 23.57 -20.45 17.27
N LYS A 133 24.83 -20.20 17.62
CA LYS A 133 25.27 -20.06 19.01
C LYS A 133 25.39 -18.57 19.34
N ILE A 134 24.99 -18.21 20.55
CA ILE A 134 25.19 -16.86 21.06
C ILE A 134 26.68 -16.70 21.36
N THR A 135 27.32 -15.69 20.78
CA THR A 135 28.75 -15.39 21.01
C THR A 135 28.95 -14.37 22.13
N GLU A 136 28.03 -13.41 22.25
CA GLU A 136 28.13 -12.31 23.20
C GLU A 136 26.75 -11.67 23.40
N ILE A 137 26.42 -11.32 24.64
CA ILE A 137 25.24 -10.51 24.99
C ILE A 137 25.74 -9.24 25.69
N ARG A 138 25.31 -8.07 25.22
CA ARG A 138 25.54 -6.78 25.91
C ARG A 138 24.23 -6.21 26.43
N ILE A 139 24.18 -5.96 27.73
CA ILE A 139 23.04 -5.32 28.41
C ILE A 139 23.45 -3.87 28.66
N PHE A 140 22.65 -2.91 28.20
CA PHE A 140 22.88 -1.48 28.42
C PHE A 140 21.89 -0.97 29.47
N PHE A 141 22.40 -0.21 30.44
CA PHE A 141 21.62 0.41 31.50
C PHE A 141 21.29 1.87 31.15
N ASP A 142 20.41 2.48 31.93
CA ASP A 142 19.93 3.86 31.76
C ASP A 142 20.97 4.91 32.17
N ASP A 143 21.98 4.52 32.93
CA ASP A 143 23.14 5.33 33.34
C ASP A 143 24.29 5.31 32.31
N ASN A 144 24.02 4.85 31.08
CA ASN A 144 25.00 4.67 30.01
C ASN A 144 26.08 3.62 30.29
N THR A 145 25.93 2.77 31.32
CA THR A 145 26.82 1.62 31.55
C THR A 145 26.36 0.39 30.78
N TYR A 146 27.24 -0.62 30.66
CA TYR A 146 26.90 -1.90 30.05
C TYR A 146 27.58 -3.09 30.71
N GLU A 147 26.91 -4.23 30.70
CA GLU A 147 27.46 -5.53 31.08
C GLU A 147 27.57 -6.44 29.86
N THR A 148 28.69 -7.19 29.79
CA THR A 148 28.96 -8.12 28.69
C THR A 148 29.01 -9.54 29.20
N PHE A 149 28.13 -10.40 28.67
CA PHE A 149 28.11 -11.83 28.95
C PHE A 149 28.66 -12.58 27.75
N LYS A 150 29.73 -13.33 28.00
CA LYS A 150 30.24 -14.34 27.07
C LYS A 150 29.91 -15.70 27.66
N PRO A 151 29.40 -16.65 26.87
CA PRO A 151 29.28 -18.02 27.36
C PRO A 151 30.68 -18.51 27.74
N GLU A 152 30.88 -18.85 29.02
CA GLU A 152 32.10 -19.49 29.49
C GLU A 152 32.24 -20.86 28.79
N ASN A 153 33.46 -21.21 28.41
CA ASN A 153 33.76 -22.38 27.57
C ASN A 153 33.42 -23.71 28.25
#